data_AF-A0A182V4R9-F1
#
_entry.id   AF-A0A182V4R9-F1
#
_cell.length_a   1.000
_cell.length_b   1.000
_cell.length_c   1.000
_cell.angle_alpha   90.00
_cell.angle_beta   90.00
_cell.angle_gamma   90.00
#
_symmetry.space_group_name_H-M   'P 1'
#
loop_
_entity.id
_entity.type
_entity.pdbx_description
1 polymer ?
#
loop_
_entity_poly.entity_id
_entity_poly.type
_entity_poly.pdbx_seq_one_letter_code
_entity_poly.pdbx_strand_id
1 'polypeptide(L)'
;MNSSLTIFAVLAIGLAVAQQPDESNVLGASNMATVGGVSLEQRTVDQQNQRLALSFARAFPEETPAEFQPLVVALYVRCQAELDNCADFLWETHLLREYRNCAMTQRRLCTQEVQELQAQLSVMADEANEQLELSPAEEEVLTQLAE
;
A
#
# COMPACT_ATOMS: atom_id res chain seq x y z
N MET A 1 -32.89 21.12 -6.04
CA MET A 1 -32.12 21.74 -7.14
C MET A 1 -30.67 21.90 -6.68
N ASN A 2 -29.85 20.97 -7.17
CA ASN A 2 -28.40 20.90 -7.34
C ASN A 2 -27.52 22.05 -6.81
N SER A 3 -26.53 21.68 -5.99
CA SER A 3 -25.13 22.07 -6.25
C SER A 3 -24.16 21.17 -5.50
N SER A 4 -23.60 20.22 -6.22
CA SER A 4 -22.29 19.62 -5.92
C SER A 4 -21.21 20.68 -6.10
N LEU A 5 -20.26 20.74 -5.17
CA LEU A 5 -18.95 21.33 -5.42
C LEU A 5 -17.91 20.52 -4.65
N THR A 6 -17.44 19.48 -5.34
CA THR A 6 -16.24 18.70 -5.05
C THR A 6 -15.02 19.57 -5.30
N ILE A 7 -14.16 19.75 -4.29
CA ILE A 7 -12.82 20.31 -4.46
C ILE A 7 -11.84 19.24 -3.97
N PHE A 8 -11.27 18.50 -4.91
CA PHE A 8 -10.09 17.67 -4.67
C PHE A 8 -8.86 18.58 -4.74
N ALA A 9 -8.16 18.74 -3.62
CA ALA A 9 -6.85 19.38 -3.58
C ALA A 9 -5.77 18.29 -3.40
N VAL A 10 -5.12 17.93 -4.50
CA VAL A 10 -3.92 17.09 -4.52
C VAL A 10 -2.72 17.98 -4.18
N LEU A 11 -2.16 17.82 -2.99
CA LEU A 11 -0.90 18.45 -2.59
C LEU A 11 0.26 17.52 -2.96
N ALA A 12 0.83 17.74 -4.14
CA ALA A 12 2.14 17.21 -4.51
C ALA A 12 3.21 18.18 -3.99
N ILE A 13 3.85 17.84 -2.86
CA ILE A 13 5.03 18.57 -2.39
C ILE A 13 6.26 17.86 -2.93
N GLY A 14 6.74 18.32 -4.08
CA GLY A 14 8.10 18.06 -4.55
C GLY A 14 9.03 19.14 -3.99
N LEU A 15 9.83 18.79 -2.98
CA LEU A 15 10.91 19.65 -2.50
C LEU A 15 12.23 19.15 -3.09
N ALA A 16 12.57 19.71 -4.24
CA ALA A 16 13.93 19.70 -4.75
C ALA A 16 14.78 20.67 -3.90
N VAL A 17 15.77 20.15 -3.19
CA VAL A 17 16.87 20.97 -2.65
C VAL A 17 18.13 20.57 -3.41
N ALA A 18 18.44 21.38 -4.42
CA ALA A 18 19.72 21.43 -5.09
C ALA A 18 20.44 22.70 -4.63
N GLN A 19 21.46 22.57 -3.77
CA GLN A 19 22.50 23.57 -3.56
C GLN A 19 23.86 22.86 -3.38
N GLN A 20 24.70 22.94 -4.41
CA GLN A 20 26.17 22.76 -4.36
C GLN A 20 26.83 24.09 -3.91
N PRO A 21 28.17 24.23 -3.74
CA PRO A 21 29.27 23.23 -3.62
C PRO A 21 30.16 23.46 -2.38
N ASP A 22 31.07 22.53 -2.07
CA ASP A 22 32.39 22.93 -1.55
C ASP A 22 33.47 22.04 -2.17
N GLU A 23 34.46 22.69 -2.79
CA GLU A 23 35.57 22.04 -3.47
C GLU A 23 36.73 21.82 -2.49
N SER A 24 36.99 20.57 -2.12
CA SER A 24 38.30 20.18 -1.60
C SER A 24 38.66 18.74 -1.97
N ASN A 25 39.16 18.60 -3.20
CA ASN A 25 40.36 17.83 -3.54
C ASN A 25 40.56 16.46 -2.87
N VAL A 26 40.04 15.38 -3.48
CA VAL A 26 40.74 14.08 -3.53
C VAL A 26 40.53 13.46 -4.91
N LEU A 27 41.63 13.41 -5.65
CA LEU A 27 41.80 12.65 -6.89
C LEU A 27 41.59 11.15 -6.63
N GLY A 28 40.58 10.56 -7.26
CA GLY A 28 40.50 9.10 -7.42
C GLY A 28 39.11 8.49 -7.26
N ALA A 29 38.26 8.59 -8.29
CA ALA A 29 37.20 7.61 -8.62
C ALA A 29 36.42 8.06 -9.86
N SER A 30 37.08 8.07 -11.03
CA SER A 30 36.38 8.25 -12.31
C SER A 30 35.69 6.94 -12.71
N ASN A 31 34.47 6.75 -12.21
CA ASN A 31 33.34 6.13 -12.92
C ASN A 31 32.05 6.23 -12.08
N MET A 32 31.68 7.45 -11.67
CA MET A 32 30.28 7.72 -11.35
C MET A 32 29.61 8.28 -12.61
N ALA A 33 28.84 7.42 -13.26
CA ALA A 33 27.90 7.81 -14.29
C ALA A 33 26.77 8.63 -13.65
N THR A 34 27.02 9.91 -13.37
CA THR A 34 26.01 10.87 -12.92
C THR A 34 25.53 11.68 -14.12
N VAL A 35 24.69 11.04 -14.95
CA VAL A 35 23.82 11.72 -15.92
C VAL A 35 22.38 11.33 -15.58
N GLY A 36 21.76 12.08 -14.67
CA GLY A 36 20.30 12.13 -14.44
C GLY A 36 19.53 10.83 -14.17
N GLY A 37 20.21 9.69 -14.02
CA GLY A 37 19.60 8.38 -13.88
C GLY A 37 19.34 7.99 -12.44
N VAL A 38 18.16 7.45 -12.16
CA VAL A 38 17.82 6.86 -10.86
C VAL A 38 18.82 5.73 -10.55
N SER A 39 19.41 5.75 -9.35
CA SER A 39 20.39 4.74 -8.91
C SER A 39 19.80 3.33 -9.00
N LEU A 40 20.64 2.31 -9.11
CA LEU A 40 20.16 0.92 -9.13
C LEU A 40 19.41 0.56 -7.83
N GLU A 41 19.91 1.07 -6.70
CA GLU A 41 19.31 0.88 -5.40
C GLU A 41 17.90 1.50 -5.36
N GLN A 42 17.77 2.77 -5.76
CA GLN A 42 16.47 3.47 -5.79
C GLN A 42 15.49 2.77 -6.72
N ARG A 43 15.92 2.37 -7.92
CA ARG A 43 15.07 1.57 -8.83
C ARG A 43 14.63 0.25 -8.20
N THR A 44 15.48 -0.39 -7.40
CA THR A 44 15.12 -1.65 -6.74
C THR A 44 14.13 -1.41 -5.60
N VAL A 45 14.25 -0.32 -4.85
CA VAL A 45 13.28 0.11 -3.83
C VAL A 45 11.93 0.42 -4.44
N ASP A 46 11.90 1.28 -5.46
CA ASP A 46 10.68 1.66 -6.18
C ASP A 46 9.94 0.43 -6.74
N GLN A 47 10.68 -0.53 -7.31
CA GLN A 47 10.10 -1.77 -7.81
C GLN A 47 9.44 -2.61 -6.72
N GLN A 48 10.00 -2.68 -5.51
CA GLN A 48 9.36 -3.44 -4.42
C GLN A 48 8.11 -2.73 -3.92
N ASN A 49 8.16 -1.41 -3.74
CA ASN A 49 7.01 -0.61 -3.33
C ASN A 49 5.88 -0.64 -4.37
N GLN A 50 6.19 -0.56 -5.65
CA GLN A 50 5.21 -0.71 -6.72
C GLN A 50 4.57 -2.11 -6.69
N ARG A 51 5.36 -3.17 -6.48
CA ARG A 51 4.83 -4.53 -6.37
C ARG A 51 3.94 -4.73 -5.14
N LEU A 52 4.25 -4.07 -4.03
CA LEU A 52 3.38 -4.05 -2.85
C LEU A 52 2.04 -3.39 -3.18
N ALA A 53 2.07 -2.17 -3.74
CA ALA A 53 0.87 -1.44 -4.12
C ALA A 53 -0.02 -2.24 -5.10
N LEU A 54 0.57 -2.86 -6.12
CA LEU A 54 -0.15 -3.70 -7.08
C LEU A 54 -0.75 -4.96 -6.42
N SER A 55 -0.08 -5.53 -5.42
CA SER A 55 -0.60 -6.68 -4.68
C SER A 55 -1.86 -6.30 -3.89
N PHE A 56 -1.84 -5.15 -3.21
CA PHE A 56 -3.00 -4.65 -2.46
C PHE A 56 -4.16 -4.28 -3.38
N ALA A 57 -3.89 -3.53 -4.46
CA ALA A 57 -4.92 -3.17 -5.43
C ALA A 57 -5.61 -4.40 -6.05
N ARG A 58 -4.89 -5.52 -6.18
CA ARG A 58 -5.47 -6.79 -6.65
C ARG A 58 -6.27 -7.51 -5.57
N ALA A 59 -5.79 -7.51 -4.34
CA ALA A 59 -6.43 -8.22 -3.23
C ALA A 59 -7.67 -7.49 -2.70
N PHE A 60 -7.63 -6.16 -2.74
CA PHE A 60 -8.66 -5.26 -2.24
C PHE A 60 -8.94 -4.22 -3.34
N PRO A 61 -9.87 -4.52 -4.27
CA PRO A 61 -10.22 -3.63 -5.37
C PRO A 61 -11.05 -2.42 -4.88
N GLU A 62 -11.34 -1.47 -5.77
CA GLU A 62 -12.07 -0.24 -5.41
C GLU A 62 -13.48 -0.51 -4.87
N GLU A 63 -14.06 -1.66 -5.23
CA GLU A 63 -15.37 -2.11 -4.76
C GLU A 63 -15.32 -2.73 -3.35
N THR A 64 -14.15 -2.81 -2.70
CA THR A 64 -14.05 -3.24 -1.30
C THR A 64 -14.95 -2.35 -0.42
N PRO A 65 -15.84 -2.93 0.39
CA PRO A 65 -16.74 -2.16 1.24
C PRO A 65 -16.00 -1.15 2.12
N ALA A 66 -16.56 0.06 2.22
CA ALA A 66 -15.89 1.20 2.87
C ALA A 66 -15.61 0.96 4.36
N GLU A 67 -16.44 0.15 5.02
CA GLU A 67 -16.26 -0.30 6.41
C GLU A 67 -14.98 -1.13 6.62
N PHE A 68 -14.49 -1.81 5.59
CA PHE A 68 -13.27 -2.62 5.65
C PHE A 68 -12.02 -1.85 5.21
N GLN A 69 -12.19 -0.71 4.55
CA GLN A 69 -11.08 0.13 4.08
C GLN A 69 -10.06 0.50 5.16
N PRO A 70 -10.44 0.82 6.41
CA PRO A 70 -9.47 1.10 7.48
C PRO A 70 -8.55 -0.08 7.78
N LEU A 71 -9.05 -1.32 7.74
CA LEU A 71 -8.27 -2.53 7.99
C LEU A 71 -7.28 -2.79 6.85
N VAL A 72 -7.73 -2.62 5.61
CA VAL A 72 -6.90 -2.74 4.41
C VAL A 72 -5.76 -1.72 4.43
N VAL A 73 -6.07 -0.46 4.73
CA VAL A 73 -5.08 0.63 4.80
C VAL A 73 -4.10 0.39 5.94
N ALA A 74 -4.56 -0.04 7.11
CA ALA A 74 -3.68 -0.35 8.24
C ALA A 74 -2.67 -1.45 7.89
N LEU A 75 -3.11 -2.51 7.21
CA LEU A 75 -2.24 -3.58 6.74
C LEU A 75 -1.26 -3.08 5.67
N TYR A 76 -1.72 -2.27 4.71
CA TYR A 76 -0.86 -1.68 3.68
C TYR A 76 0.27 -0.85 4.28
N VAL A 77 -0.07 0.06 5.20
CA VAL A 77 0.91 0.93 5.87
C VAL A 77 1.92 0.11 6.68
N ARG A 78 1.47 -0.94 7.38
CA ARG A 78 2.38 -1.84 8.09
C ARG A 78 3.35 -2.52 7.14
N CYS A 79 2.86 -3.13 6.06
CA CYS A 79 3.74 -3.77 5.09
C CYS A 79 4.70 -2.80 4.40
N GLN A 80 4.25 -1.57 4.15
CA GLN A 80 5.08 -0.53 3.56
C GLN A 80 6.20 -0.13 4.53
N ALA A 81 5.89 0.08 5.82
CA ALA A 81 6.88 0.39 6.83
C ALA A 81 7.97 -0.69 6.95
N GLU A 82 7.60 -1.97 6.82
CA GLU A 82 8.60 -3.07 6.81
C GLU A 82 9.52 -3.02 5.58
N LEU A 83 9.02 -2.61 4.41
CA LEU A 83 9.86 -2.41 3.22
C LEU A 83 10.73 -1.16 3.34
N ASP A 84 10.21 -0.09 3.93
CA ASP A 84 10.95 1.14 4.19
C ASP A 84 12.08 0.88 5.20
N ASN A 85 11.85 0.08 6.25
CA ASN A 85 12.91 -0.37 7.17
C ASN A 85 14.01 -1.17 6.45
N CYS A 86 13.64 -2.05 5.49
CA CYS A 86 14.63 -2.72 4.66
C CYS A 86 15.43 -1.71 3.80
N ALA A 87 14.76 -0.68 3.27
CA ALA A 87 15.39 0.35 2.46
C ALA A 87 16.31 1.25 3.30
N ASP A 88 15.94 1.60 4.53
CA ASP A 88 16.81 2.34 5.46
C ASP A 88 18.10 1.56 5.72
N PHE A 89 17.99 0.25 5.96
CA PHE A 89 19.18 -0.62 6.04
C PHE A 89 20.01 -0.60 4.75
N LEU A 90 19.39 -0.57 3.57
CA LEU A 90 20.11 -0.43 2.30
C LEU A 90 20.86 0.90 2.24
N TRP A 91 20.24 2.00 2.65
CA TRP A 91 20.83 3.34 2.61
C TRP A 91 21.98 3.51 3.58
N GLU A 92 21.93 2.83 4.73
CA GLU A 92 22.99 2.83 5.72
C GLU A 92 24.19 1.95 5.32
N THR A 93 23.94 0.83 4.65
CA THR A 93 24.97 -0.21 4.45
C THR A 93 25.42 -0.40 3.00
N HIS A 94 24.64 0.08 2.02
CA HIS A 94 24.79 -0.19 0.59
C HIS A 94 24.82 -1.68 0.21
N LEU A 95 24.25 -2.53 1.07
CA LEU A 95 24.21 -3.98 0.91
C LEU A 95 22.95 -4.41 0.12
N LEU A 96 23.02 -4.29 -1.21
CA LEU A 96 21.88 -4.53 -2.10
C LEU A 96 21.35 -5.98 -2.08
N ARG A 97 22.21 -6.97 -1.83
CA ARG A 97 21.79 -8.38 -1.77
C ARG A 97 20.96 -8.64 -0.52
N GLU A 98 21.39 -8.08 0.59
CA GLU A 98 20.79 -8.18 1.91
C GLU A 98 19.44 -7.47 1.92
N TYR A 99 19.37 -6.27 1.33
CA TYR A 99 18.10 -5.59 1.04
C TYR A 99 17.12 -6.48 0.26
N ARG A 100 17.56 -7.09 -0.85
CA ARG A 100 16.70 -7.95 -1.66
C ARG A 100 16.15 -9.13 -0.87
N ASN A 101 16.96 -9.73 0.01
CA ASN A 101 16.52 -10.81 0.89
C ASN A 101 15.50 -10.30 1.91
N CYS A 102 15.76 -9.16 2.55
CA CYS A 102 14.83 -8.51 3.49
C CYS A 102 13.47 -8.24 2.81
N ALA A 103 13.48 -7.52 1.69
CA ALA A 103 12.27 -7.15 0.96
C ALA A 103 11.48 -8.38 0.46
N MET A 104 12.17 -9.43 -0.01
CA MET A 104 11.51 -10.67 -0.43
C MET A 104 10.84 -11.39 0.74
N THR A 105 11.48 -11.44 1.91
CA THR A 105 10.90 -12.03 3.12
C THR A 105 9.69 -11.22 3.58
N GLN A 106 9.81 -9.90 3.68
CA GLN A 106 8.70 -9.04 4.12
C GLN A 106 7.51 -9.11 3.16
N ARG A 107 7.75 -9.16 1.85
CA ARG A 107 6.65 -9.36 0.88
C ARG A 107 5.95 -10.70 1.02
N ARG A 108 6.65 -11.77 1.41
CA ARG A 108 6.01 -13.08 1.66
C ARG A 108 5.13 -13.03 2.90
N LEU A 109 5.63 -12.45 3.98
CA LEU A 109 4.85 -12.26 5.22
C LEU A 109 3.62 -11.40 4.94
N CYS A 110 3.79 -10.25 4.28
CA CYS A 110 2.68 -9.40 3.91
C CYS A 110 1.65 -10.12 3.01
N THR A 111 2.10 -10.98 2.08
CA THR A 111 1.18 -11.79 1.26
C THR A 111 0.31 -12.73 2.11
N GLN A 112 0.88 -13.31 3.17
CA GLN A 112 0.13 -14.16 4.10
C GLN A 112 -0.89 -13.32 4.88
N GLU A 113 -0.48 -12.18 5.43
CA GLU A 113 -1.38 -11.28 6.16
C GLU A 113 -2.52 -10.75 5.28
N VAL A 114 -2.25 -10.49 4.00
CA VAL A 114 -3.29 -10.10 3.01
C VAL A 114 -4.30 -11.23 2.82
N GLN A 115 -3.85 -12.47 2.67
CA GLN A 115 -4.74 -13.63 2.53
C GLN A 115 -5.58 -13.86 3.79
N GLU A 116 -4.96 -13.71 4.97
CA GLU A 116 -5.66 -13.81 6.25
C GLU A 116 -6.73 -12.72 6.39
N LEU A 117 -6.41 -11.48 6.03
CA LEU A 117 -7.39 -10.40 6.05
C LEU A 117 -8.53 -10.66 5.05
N GLN A 118 -8.24 -11.10 3.82
CA GLN A 118 -9.29 -11.46 2.86
C GLN A 118 -10.24 -12.54 3.41
N ALA A 119 -9.70 -13.56 4.07
CA ALA A 119 -10.50 -14.61 4.69
C ALA A 119 -11.35 -14.10 5.87
N GLN A 120 -10.81 -13.18 6.68
CA GLN A 120 -11.57 -12.56 7.77
C GLN A 120 -12.72 -11.71 7.22
N LEU A 121 -12.45 -10.90 6.19
CA LEU A 121 -13.46 -10.03 5.58
C LEU A 121 -14.59 -10.83 4.91
N SER A 122 -14.28 -11.97 4.28
CA SER A 122 -15.33 -12.83 3.72
C SER A 122 -16.25 -13.40 4.79
N VAL A 123 -15.69 -13.86 5.93
CA VAL A 123 -16.50 -14.36 7.04
C VAL A 123 -17.40 -13.26 7.62
N MET A 124 -16.86 -12.07 7.81
CA MET A 124 -17.65 -10.93 8.31
C MET A 124 -18.77 -10.53 7.34
N ALA A 125 -18.51 -10.59 6.04
CA ALA A 125 -19.53 -10.30 5.02
C ALA A 125 -20.63 -11.37 5.01
N ASP A 126 -20.28 -12.64 5.13
CA ASP A 126 -21.24 -13.75 5.20
C ASP A 126 -22.12 -13.64 6.45
N GLU A 127 -21.53 -13.38 7.62
CA GLU A 127 -22.26 -13.18 8.88
C GLU A 127 -23.20 -11.97 8.83
N ALA A 128 -22.80 -10.89 8.17
CA ALA A 128 -23.65 -9.71 7.97
C ALA A 128 -24.83 -10.03 7.03
N ASN A 129 -24.62 -10.88 6.02
CA ASN A 129 -25.67 -11.29 5.10
C ASN A 129 -26.68 -12.24 5.77
N GLU A 130 -26.23 -13.19 6.59
CA GLU A 130 -27.11 -14.07 7.38
C GLU A 130 -27.99 -13.28 8.37
N GLN A 131 -27.50 -12.15 8.90
CA GLN A 131 -28.30 -11.26 9.77
C GLN A 131 -29.36 -10.44 9.02
N LEU A 132 -29.22 -10.31 7.70
CA LEU A 132 -30.13 -9.55 6.84
C LEU A 132 -31.18 -10.43 6.15
N GLU A 133 -31.02 -11.76 6.17
CA GLU A 133 -32.06 -12.68 5.72
C GLU A 133 -33.22 -12.66 6.74
N LEU A 134 -34.32 -12.03 6.35
CA LEU A 134 -35.57 -12.06 7.09
C LEU A 134 -36.02 -13.52 7.27
N SER A 135 -36.40 -13.89 8.48
CA SER A 135 -37.06 -15.18 8.67
C SER A 135 -38.37 -15.21 7.86
N PRO A 136 -38.84 -16.40 7.43
CA PRO A 136 -40.11 -16.51 6.69
C PRO A 136 -41.30 -15.85 7.41
N ALA A 137 -41.26 -15.81 8.74
CA ALA A 137 -42.25 -15.16 9.57
C ALA A 137 -42.15 -13.61 9.52
N GLU A 138 -40.95 -13.04 9.44
CA GLU A 138 -40.75 -11.60 9.32
C GLU A 138 -41.10 -11.11 7.90
N GLU A 139 -40.86 -11.93 6.88
CA GLU A 139 -41.25 -11.65 5.50
C GLU A 139 -42.79 -11.64 5.33
N GLU A 140 -43.49 -12.55 6.02
CA GLU A 140 -44.97 -12.59 6.06
C GLU A 140 -45.56 -11.36 6.79
N VAL A 141 -44.92 -10.87 7.85
CA VAL A 141 -45.34 -9.65 8.56
C VAL A 141 -45.13 -8.40 7.70
N LEU A 142 -44.01 -8.31 6.98
CA LEU A 142 -43.74 -7.18 6.09
C LEU A 142 -44.68 -7.14 4.89
N THR A 143 -45.07 -8.30 4.35
CA THR A 143 -46.07 -8.37 3.27
C THR A 143 -47.47 -7.99 3.73
N GLN A 144 -47.88 -8.37 4.95
CA GLN A 144 -49.17 -7.97 5.53
C GLN A 144 -49.24 -6.46 5.87
N LEU A 145 -48.11 -5.82 6.13
CA LEU A 145 -48.03 -4.36 6.39
C LEU A 145 -48.03 -3.51 5.11
N ALA A 146 -47.85 -4.14 3.93
CA ALA A 146 -47.82 -3.48 2.63
C ALA A 146 -49.18 -3.46 1.90
N GLU A 147 -50.19 -4.17 2.43
CA GLU A 147 -51.62 -4.08 2.03
C GLU A 147 -52.37 -3.01 2.83
#